data_AF-A0A933G6R4-F1
#
_entry.id   AF-A0A933G6R4-F1
#
_cell.length_a   1.000
_cell.length_b   1.000
_cell.length_c   1.000
_cell.angle_alpha   90.00
_cell.angle_beta   90.00
_cell.angle_gamma   90.00
#
_symmetry.space_group_name_H-M   'P 1'
#
loop_
_entity.id
_entity.type
_entity.pdbx_description
1 polymer ?
#
loop_
_entity_poly.entity_id
_entity_poly.type
_entity_poly.pdbx_seq_one_letter_code
_entity_poly.pdbx_strand_id
1 'polypeptide(L)'
;TDVGTAMEVTATGLSLMNGGTYTLEVRATNGAGAVSAVGTSDGIRVFTYDANGDGRVDSIDTDRFLACLSGPDAGYPTNVGVDCGRFDANRDGDVDLEDYGPFQQCLTGDQPANPNCLD
;
A
#
# COMPACT_ATOMS: atom_id res chain seq x y z
N THR A 1 9.83 37.18 9.91
CA THR A 1 8.83 36.12 10.12
C THR A 1 9.47 34.82 9.74
N ASP A 2 9.49 33.86 10.66
CA ASP A 2 10.11 32.55 10.49
C ASP A 2 9.19 31.65 9.64
N VAL A 3 9.77 30.85 8.74
CA VAL A 3 9.06 29.86 7.89
C VAL A 3 8.78 28.55 8.65
N GLY A 4 9.16 28.48 9.93
CA GLY A 4 8.99 27.30 10.76
C GLY A 4 10.03 26.24 10.42
N THR A 5 10.41 25.43 11.41
CA THR A 5 11.41 24.37 11.27
C THR A 5 10.78 22.98 11.14
N ALA A 6 9.47 22.92 10.85
CA ALA A 6 8.77 21.64 10.69
C ALA A 6 9.32 20.91 9.47
N MET A 7 9.87 19.72 9.70
CA MET A 7 10.41 18.85 8.65
C MET A 7 9.48 17.69 8.31
N GLU A 8 8.34 17.61 8.98
CA GLU A 8 7.36 16.54 8.82
C GLU A 8 5.94 17.09 8.78
N VAL A 9 5.09 16.38 8.05
CA VAL A 9 3.66 16.60 7.99
C VAL A 9 2.96 15.24 7.97
N THR A 10 1.85 15.12 8.69
CA THR A 10 1.02 13.91 8.66
C THR A 10 -0.31 14.24 8.03
N ALA A 11 -0.65 13.53 6.94
CA ALA A 11 -1.95 13.58 6.32
C ALA A 11 -2.70 12.27 6.62
N THR A 12 -3.91 12.39 7.17
CA THR A 12 -4.77 11.23 7.54
C THR A 12 -6.11 11.32 6.84
N GLY A 13 -6.86 10.21 6.80
CA GLY A 13 -8.19 10.18 6.17
C GLY A 13 -8.13 10.24 4.64
N LEU A 14 -7.03 9.77 4.06
CA LEU A 14 -6.86 9.66 2.62
C LEU A 14 -7.51 8.37 2.11
N SER A 15 -8.33 8.48 1.06
CA SER A 15 -8.84 7.33 0.31
C SER A 15 -7.87 6.99 -0.82
N LEU A 16 -6.91 6.12 -0.55
CA LEU A 16 -5.94 5.67 -1.53
C LEU A 16 -6.43 4.39 -2.23
N MET A 17 -6.24 4.31 -3.54
CA MET A 17 -6.65 3.17 -4.37
C MET A 17 -5.44 2.30 -4.68
N ASN A 18 -5.61 0.98 -4.62
CA ASN A 18 -4.58 0.03 -5.04
C ASN A 18 -4.12 0.31 -6.48
N GLY A 19 -2.82 0.23 -6.74
CA GLY A 19 -2.21 0.60 -8.02
C GLY A 19 -2.03 2.11 -8.25
N GLY A 20 -2.65 2.97 -7.42
CA GLY A 20 -2.49 4.41 -7.50
C GLY A 20 -1.13 4.89 -7.00
N THR A 21 -0.50 5.80 -7.73
CA THR A 21 0.71 6.53 -7.30
C THR A 21 0.32 7.91 -6.79
N TYR A 22 0.69 8.21 -5.55
CA TYR A 22 0.37 9.44 -4.85
C TYR A 22 1.64 10.22 -4.54
N THR A 23 1.68 11.51 -4.86
CA THR A 23 2.81 12.39 -4.57
C THR A 23 2.44 13.43 -3.51
N LEU A 24 3.43 13.84 -2.74
CA LEU A 24 3.34 15.01 -1.88
C LEU A 24 3.98 16.20 -2.60
N GLU A 25 3.26 17.32 -2.63
CA GLU A 25 3.74 18.58 -3.16
C GLU A 25 3.88 19.62 -2.05
N VAL A 26 4.99 20.34 -2.04
CA VAL A 26 5.31 21.34 -1.01
C VAL A 26 5.65 22.68 -1.66
N ARG A 27 5.13 23.77 -1.11
CA ARG A 27 5.50 25.16 -1.45
C ARG A 27 5.73 25.95 -0.17
N ALA A 28 6.70 26.87 -0.20
CA ALA A 28 6.93 27.83 0.86
C ALA A 28 6.38 29.21 0.47
N THR A 29 5.83 29.95 1.43
CA THR A 29 5.43 31.36 1.26
C THR A 29 6.19 32.23 2.25
N ASN A 30 6.87 33.27 1.78
CA ASN A 30 7.62 34.18 2.65
C ASN A 30 6.73 35.30 3.23
N GLY A 31 7.28 36.13 4.13
CA GLY A 31 6.55 37.22 4.79
C GLY A 31 6.08 38.36 3.88
N ALA A 32 6.56 38.40 2.63
CA ALA A 32 6.11 39.35 1.60
C ALA A 32 5.04 38.74 0.67
N GLY A 33 4.61 37.50 0.93
CA GLY A 33 3.61 36.78 0.12
C GLY A 33 4.18 36.13 -1.14
N ALA A 34 5.51 36.10 -1.34
CA ALA A 34 6.11 35.39 -2.47
C ALA A 34 6.12 33.88 -2.21
N VAL A 35 5.73 33.11 -3.22
CA VAL A 35 5.60 31.65 -3.18
C VAL A 35 6.77 31.00 -3.94
N SER A 36 7.34 29.93 -3.39
CA SER A 36 8.39 29.14 -4.05
C SER A 36 7.87 28.35 -5.25
N ALA A 37 8.79 27.76 -6.02
CA ALA A 37 8.46 26.62 -6.88
C ALA A 37 7.91 25.45 -6.05
N VAL A 38 7.19 24.53 -6.70
CA VAL A 38 6.75 23.26 -6.10
C VAL A 38 7.95 22.34 -5.97
N GLY A 39 8.14 21.78 -4.77
CA GLY A 39 8.88 20.54 -4.59
C GLY A 39 7.91 19.36 -4.60
N THR A 40 8.25 18.28 -5.30
CA THR A 40 7.42 17.07 -5.41
C THR A 40 8.22 15.88 -4.90
N SER A 41 7.59 14.97 -4.16
CA SER A 41 8.17 13.69 -3.76
C SER A 41 8.26 12.71 -4.93
N ASP A 42 9.07 11.66 -4.80
CA ASP A 42 9.09 10.52 -5.74
C ASP A 42 7.73 9.78 -5.81
N GLY A 43 6.93 9.91 -4.74
CA GLY A 43 5.59 9.35 -4.62
C GLY A 43 5.58 8.01 -3.88
N ILE A 44 4.37 7.57 -3.56
CA ILE A 44 4.09 6.26 -2.96
C ILE A 44 3.07 5.55 -3.84
N ARG A 45 3.33 4.30 -4.19
CA ARG A 45 2.36 3.46 -4.89
C ARG A 45 1.67 2.56 -3.88
N VAL A 46 0.34 2.53 -3.92
CA VAL A 46 -0.43 1.59 -3.10
C VAL A 46 -0.25 0.19 -3.69
N PHE A 47 0.20 -0.74 -2.87
CA PHE A 47 0.42 -2.12 -3.25
C PHE A 47 0.05 -3.03 -2.07
N THR A 48 -0.79 -4.03 -2.31
CA THR A 48 -1.47 -4.78 -1.24
C THR A 48 -0.78 -6.09 -0.85
N TYR A 49 0.07 -6.63 -1.73
CA TYR A 49 0.66 -7.96 -1.53
C TYR A 49 1.97 -7.97 -0.73
N ASP A 50 2.67 -6.82 -0.62
CA ASP A 50 3.73 -6.62 0.38
C ASP A 50 3.06 -6.36 1.73
N ALA A 51 2.74 -7.44 2.43
CA ALA A 51 1.92 -7.36 3.61
C ALA A 51 2.73 -6.92 4.83
N ASN A 52 4.03 -7.21 4.88
CA ASN A 52 4.92 -6.86 5.97
C ASN A 52 5.56 -5.45 5.81
N GLY A 53 5.49 -4.85 4.63
CA GLY A 53 6.01 -3.53 4.31
C GLY A 53 7.53 -3.48 4.11
N ASP A 54 8.16 -4.60 3.75
CA ASP A 54 9.62 -4.68 3.57
C ASP A 54 10.08 -4.43 2.12
N GLY A 55 9.14 -4.18 1.21
CA GLY A 55 9.38 -3.93 -0.20
C GLY A 55 9.51 -5.20 -1.04
N ARG A 56 9.07 -6.37 -0.55
CA ARG A 56 9.10 -7.65 -1.25
C ARG A 56 7.73 -8.32 -1.19
N VAL A 57 7.54 -9.33 -2.05
CA VAL A 57 6.43 -10.27 -1.91
C VAL A 57 7.03 -11.66 -1.86
N ASP A 58 7.13 -12.22 -0.65
CA ASP A 58 7.91 -13.43 -0.39
C ASP A 58 7.19 -14.45 0.50
N SER A 59 7.96 -15.34 1.15
CA SER A 59 7.39 -16.36 2.02
C SER A 59 6.69 -15.77 3.25
N ILE A 60 7.09 -14.60 3.73
CA ILE A 60 6.43 -13.92 4.86
C ILE A 60 5.05 -13.44 4.45
N ASP A 61 4.91 -12.90 3.23
CA ASP A 61 3.60 -12.48 2.70
C ASP A 61 2.72 -13.68 2.37
N THR A 62 3.34 -14.78 1.93
CA THR A 62 2.64 -16.05 1.72
C THR A 62 2.08 -16.60 3.04
N ASP A 63 2.86 -16.58 4.12
CA ASP A 63 2.38 -16.99 5.45
C ASP A 63 1.21 -16.12 5.93
N ARG A 64 1.25 -14.83 5.59
CA ARG A 64 0.16 -13.89 5.89
C ARG A 64 -1.09 -14.12 5.02
N PHE A 65 -0.92 -14.43 3.74
CA PHE A 65 -2.02 -14.84 2.87
C PHE A 65 -2.68 -16.12 3.40
N LEU A 66 -1.88 -17.13 3.76
CA LEU A 66 -2.38 -18.39 4.33
C LEU A 66 -3.10 -18.22 5.67
N ALA A 67 -2.69 -17.24 6.48
CA ALA A 67 -3.42 -16.89 7.70
C ALA A 67 -4.80 -16.29 7.44
N CYS A 68 -5.01 -15.73 6.25
CA CYS A 68 -6.28 -15.15 5.80
C CYS A 68 -7.15 -16.15 5.04
N LEU A 69 -6.57 -17.22 4.51
CA LEU A 69 -7.28 -18.19 3.70
C LEU A 69 -8.51 -18.74 4.44
N SER A 70 -9.67 -18.56 3.83
CA SER A 70 -10.95 -19.08 4.26
C SER A 70 -11.53 -20.00 3.18
N GLY A 71 -12.63 -20.69 3.49
CA GLY A 71 -13.34 -21.48 2.48
C GLY A 71 -14.14 -20.57 1.54
N PRO A 72 -14.63 -21.10 0.41
CA PRO A 72 -15.47 -20.32 -0.51
C PRO A 72 -16.73 -19.83 0.22
N ASP A 73 -17.08 -18.57 0.00
CA ASP A 73 -18.17 -17.83 0.65
C ASP A 73 -18.03 -17.68 2.18
N ALA A 74 -16.87 -18.00 2.76
CA ALA A 74 -16.61 -17.84 4.18
C ALA A 74 -15.73 -16.62 4.39
N GLY A 75 -16.31 -15.54 4.93
CA GLY A 75 -15.56 -14.29 5.09
C GLY A 75 -14.23 -14.45 5.84
N TYR A 76 -13.22 -13.72 5.38
CA TYR A 76 -11.85 -13.85 5.92
C TYR A 76 -11.78 -13.51 7.42
N PRO A 77 -10.84 -14.12 8.16
CA PRO A 77 -10.70 -13.86 9.58
C PRO A 77 -10.19 -12.43 9.84
N THR A 78 -10.76 -11.76 10.84
CA THR A 78 -10.38 -10.38 11.22
C THR A 78 -9.45 -10.31 12.44
N ASN A 79 -9.14 -11.45 13.08
CA ASN A 79 -8.40 -11.54 14.34
C ASN A 79 -7.07 -12.29 14.21
N VAL A 80 -6.43 -12.25 13.04
CA VAL A 80 -5.18 -12.98 12.75
C VAL A 80 -3.93 -12.09 12.74
N GLY A 81 -4.05 -10.80 13.09
CA GLY A 81 -2.92 -9.87 13.13
C GLY A 81 -2.43 -9.41 11.76
N VAL A 82 -3.19 -9.72 10.70
CA VAL A 82 -3.03 -9.19 9.35
C VAL A 82 -4.41 -8.71 8.88
N ASP A 83 -4.41 -7.62 8.11
CA ASP A 83 -5.61 -7.11 7.45
C ASP A 83 -5.87 -7.93 6.19
N CYS A 84 -6.74 -8.93 6.31
CA CYS A 84 -7.02 -9.88 5.25
C CYS A 84 -7.73 -9.29 4.02
N GLY A 85 -8.41 -8.16 4.17
CA GLY A 85 -9.02 -7.46 3.03
C GLY A 85 -8.01 -6.98 1.98
N ARG A 86 -6.71 -7.03 2.27
CA ARG A 86 -5.65 -6.76 1.27
C ARG A 86 -5.46 -7.89 0.26
N PHE A 87 -5.83 -9.11 0.64
CA PHE A 87 -5.66 -10.30 -0.16
C PHE A 87 -6.94 -10.66 -0.93
N ASP A 88 -8.10 -10.13 -0.52
CA ASP A 88 -9.38 -10.18 -1.23
C ASP A 88 -9.30 -9.35 -2.54
N ALA A 89 -8.83 -9.99 -3.60
CA ALA A 89 -8.55 -9.39 -4.89
C ALA A 89 -9.81 -9.23 -5.74
N ASN A 90 -10.75 -10.18 -5.65
CA ASN A 90 -12.02 -10.13 -6.39
C ASN A 90 -13.12 -9.30 -5.65
N ARG A 91 -12.91 -8.94 -4.38
CA ARG A 91 -13.78 -8.14 -3.50
C ARG A 91 -15.10 -8.81 -3.14
N ASP A 92 -15.11 -10.12 -2.96
CA ASP A 92 -16.30 -10.86 -2.52
C ASP A 92 -16.39 -10.99 -0.98
N GLY A 93 -15.34 -10.60 -0.26
CA GLY A 93 -15.30 -10.59 1.20
C GLY A 93 -14.70 -11.84 1.83
N ASP A 94 -14.13 -12.74 1.05
CA ASP A 94 -13.28 -13.83 1.54
C ASP A 94 -11.85 -13.77 0.96
N VAL A 95 -11.01 -14.71 1.39
CA VAL A 95 -9.67 -14.88 0.81
C VAL A 95 -9.55 -16.34 0.46
N ASP A 96 -9.55 -16.65 -0.83
CA ASP A 96 -9.58 -18.04 -1.29
C ASP A 96 -8.64 -18.33 -2.48
N LEU A 97 -8.94 -19.40 -3.24
CA LEU A 97 -8.13 -19.80 -4.39
C LEU A 97 -8.25 -18.84 -5.58
N GLU A 98 -9.34 -18.09 -5.70
CA GLU A 98 -9.52 -17.07 -6.74
C GLU A 98 -8.56 -15.89 -6.52
N ASP A 99 -8.30 -15.53 -5.26
CA ASP A 99 -7.35 -14.48 -4.87
C ASP A 99 -5.88 -14.89 -4.96
N TYR A 100 -5.63 -16.19 -4.86
CA TYR A 100 -4.28 -16.70 -4.90
C TYR A 100 -3.62 -16.51 -6.28
N GLY A 101 -4.40 -16.56 -7.37
CA GLY A 101 -3.90 -16.35 -8.73
C GLY A 101 -3.22 -14.99 -8.93
N PRO A 102 -3.90 -13.87 -8.61
CA PRO A 102 -3.28 -12.54 -8.57
C PRO A 102 -2.10 -12.44 -7.61
N PHE A 103 -2.21 -12.98 -6.38
CA PHE A 103 -1.11 -12.95 -5.42
C PHE A 103 0.16 -13.64 -5.95
N GLN A 104 0.02 -14.82 -6.56
CA GLN A 104 1.15 -15.58 -7.11
C GLN A 104 1.93 -14.83 -8.20
N GLN A 105 1.24 -14.06 -9.04
CA GLN A 105 1.89 -13.27 -10.09
C GLN A 105 2.82 -12.20 -9.53
N CYS A 106 2.58 -11.81 -8.28
CA CYS A 106 3.32 -10.78 -7.59
C CYS A 106 4.45 -11.33 -6.71
N LEU A 107 4.58 -12.65 -6.53
CA LEU A 107 5.66 -13.25 -5.77
C LEU A 107 7.01 -12.96 -6.44
N THR A 108 7.86 -12.22 -5.74
CA THR A 108 9.21 -11.87 -6.18
C THR A 108 10.30 -12.62 -5.39
N GLY A 109 9.94 -13.25 -4.27
CA GLY A 109 10.89 -13.84 -3.34
C GLY A 109 11.84 -12.77 -2.81
N ASP A 110 13.15 -13.01 -2.88
CA ASP A 110 14.15 -12.05 -2.41
C ASP A 110 14.31 -10.80 -3.30
N GLN A 111 13.63 -10.75 -4.45
CA GLN A 111 13.69 -9.58 -5.32
C GLN A 111 12.72 -8.50 -4.85
N PRO A 112 13.01 -7.21 -5.12
CA PRO A 112 12.07 -6.12 -4.86
C PRO A 112 10.71 -6.42 -5.48
N ALA A 113 9.64 -6.14 -4.74
CA ALA A 113 8.28 -6.27 -5.21
C ALA A 113 8.13 -5.52 -6.55
N ASN A 114 7.44 -6.15 -7.50
CA ASN A 114 7.00 -5.46 -8.72
C ASN A 114 5.56 -4.99 -8.50
N PRO A 115 5.31 -3.69 -8.29
CA PRO A 115 3.96 -3.19 -8.05
C PRO A 115 3.03 -3.40 -9.27
N ASN A 116 3.61 -3.54 -10.46
CA ASN A 116 2.91 -3.72 -11.74
C ASN A 116 2.78 -5.21 -12.13
N CYS A 117 2.88 -6.14 -11.17
CA CYS A 117 2.79 -7.58 -11.43
C CYS A 117 1.44 -8.05 -12.01
N LEU A 118 0.40 -7.22 -11.96
CA LEU A 118 -0.95 -7.50 -12.48
C LEU A 118 -1.34 -6.63 -13.69
N ASP A 119 -0.42 -5.83 -14.21
CA ASP A 119 -0.66 -4.95 -15.37
C ASP A 119 -0.50 -5.68 -16.71
#